data_AF-A0A536Y8T3-F1
#
_entry.id   AF-A0A536Y8T3-F1
#
_cell.length_a   1.000
_cell.length_b   1.000
_cell.length_c   1.000
_cell.angle_alpha   90.00
_cell.angle_beta   90.00
_cell.angle_gamma   90.00
#
_symmetry.space_group_name_H-M   'P 1'
#
loop_
_entity.id
_entity.type
_entity.pdbx_description
1 polymer ?
#
loop_
_entity_poly.entity_id
_entity_poly.type
_entity_poly.pdbx_seq_one_letter_code
_entity_poly.pdbx_strand_id
1 'polypeptide(L)'
;MLRHATAPDSTQRSDLVSRGQQAAVGLHICAALFAVALACLAGGCSKSDNPQSPQGSGVDLSSVPPSEYPLPTAADAARFLNQASFGATEAEVNKVRTYGYSAWLEDQFFTPGRSHEAYINAVSASLPAGQSLDDSHVMNTFWREAATGQDQLRRRVAFALSQIFVVSLQDSTVSEFKRGVASYLDMLGRDAFGNYRQLLEDVTLHPMMGLYLSHLRNQKEDPTRNRVPDQNYAREVMQLLSIGLYELNPDGTPKLVNGQPVETYDSDDIVGLSRVFTGFSWAGPDKSDTRFNGGGMQDPDREVLPMQSYPRFHSISEKRFLTAVISASATADPDGDLRTALDTIASHPNVGPFISRQLIQRLVTSNPTPAYVARVAQAFGAGRFTSGLWSTGSGQRGDLRAAVAAILLDPEARTAARLADPAFGKVREPILRAAHWMRAFNARSASGNFLLGVTDDATTSLGQSAMRSPTVFNFYRPGYVPPNTSIATAGLVAPELQIVNEVSVVGYSNFMRSAVQNGLGSGSPRDIQPDYAAELALADNADVLIDRVSLLLTAGSMSAATRTTVRGAVNSIAMPATNQATARQNRVQLAVFFTLSSPDYLVQK
;
A
#
# COMPACT_ATOMS: atom_id res chain seq x y z
N MET A 1 -30.50 -57.98 -10.14
CA MET A 1 -30.06 -58.79 -11.29
C MET A 1 -29.94 -57.87 -12.50
N LEU A 2 -28.92 -58.11 -13.36
CA LEU A 2 -28.77 -57.75 -14.79
C LEU A 2 -29.26 -56.35 -15.25
N ARG A 3 -28.42 -55.39 -15.70
CA ARG A 3 -27.46 -55.39 -16.85
C ARG A 3 -28.15 -55.63 -18.20
N HIS A 4 -27.81 -54.96 -19.32
CA HIS A 4 -26.63 -54.11 -19.63
C HIS A 4 -26.87 -53.21 -20.87
N ALA A 5 -26.11 -52.11 -21.00
CA ALA A 5 -25.46 -51.62 -22.25
C ALA A 5 -26.34 -51.11 -23.45
N THR A 6 -25.86 -50.33 -24.45
CA THR A 6 -24.72 -49.38 -24.64
C THR A 6 -24.88 -48.61 -25.98
N ALA A 7 -24.57 -47.30 -26.00
CA ALA A 7 -23.98 -46.53 -27.15
C ALA A 7 -24.72 -46.63 -28.52
N PRO A 8 -24.16 -46.23 -29.69
CA PRO A 8 -23.06 -45.30 -30.05
C PRO A 8 -23.59 -44.13 -30.95
N ASP A 9 -22.87 -43.37 -31.81
CA ASP A 9 -21.45 -43.25 -32.20
C ASP A 9 -21.06 -41.76 -32.55
N SER A 10 -20.46 -41.49 -33.73
CA SER A 10 -19.74 -40.25 -34.11
C SER A 10 -19.60 -40.06 -35.65
N THR A 11 -18.72 -39.14 -36.13
CA THR A 11 -18.25 -38.92 -37.53
C THR A 11 -19.21 -38.26 -38.56
N GLN A 12 -18.81 -37.67 -39.71
CA GLN A 12 -17.61 -36.87 -40.15
C GLN A 12 -17.90 -36.16 -41.51
N ARG A 13 -17.34 -34.94 -41.72
CA ARG A 13 -17.06 -34.28 -43.05
C ARG A 13 -18.32 -34.05 -43.94
N SER A 14 -18.38 -33.43 -45.14
CA SER A 14 -17.47 -32.78 -46.13
C SER A 14 -18.36 -32.01 -47.16
N ASP A 15 -17.99 -31.02 -47.99
CA ASP A 15 -16.87 -30.05 -48.11
C ASP A 15 -17.18 -29.02 -49.27
N LEU A 16 -16.21 -28.22 -49.76
CA LEU A 16 -16.09 -27.56 -51.09
C LEU A 16 -16.86 -26.24 -51.48
N VAL A 17 -16.07 -25.17 -51.74
CA VAL A 17 -15.98 -24.36 -53.01
C VAL A 17 -16.99 -23.21 -53.36
N SER A 18 -16.62 -21.98 -52.92
CA SER A 18 -16.19 -20.80 -53.75
C SER A 18 -17.13 -19.80 -54.51
N ARG A 19 -16.59 -18.56 -54.63
CA ARG A 19 -16.68 -17.50 -55.71
C ARG A 19 -17.84 -16.48 -55.77
N GLY A 20 -17.49 -15.26 -56.24
CA GLY A 20 -18.36 -14.12 -56.60
C GLY A 20 -18.58 -13.11 -55.45
N GLN A 21 -18.09 -11.87 -55.38
CA GLN A 21 -17.49 -10.88 -56.30
C GLN A 21 -18.46 -9.93 -57.06
N GLN A 22 -18.73 -8.76 -56.47
CA GLN A 22 -19.13 -7.44 -57.03
C GLN A 22 -18.82 -6.40 -55.92
N ALA A 23 -18.20 -5.22 -56.07
CA ALA A 23 -18.19 -4.16 -57.10
C ALA A 23 -19.42 -3.23 -57.05
N ALA A 24 -19.34 -1.89 -57.15
CA ALA A 24 -18.22 -0.92 -57.04
C ALA A 24 -18.80 0.53 -57.02
N VAL A 25 -17.94 1.57 -56.95
CA VAL A 25 -18.24 3.02 -57.20
C VAL A 25 -19.01 3.72 -56.04
N GLY A 26 -18.78 4.99 -55.71
CA GLY A 26 -18.00 6.04 -56.41
C GLY A 26 -17.33 7.11 -55.53
N LEU A 27 -16.84 8.15 -56.20
CA LEU A 27 -15.84 9.12 -55.75
C LEU A 27 -16.18 10.51 -56.32
N HIS A 28 -15.96 11.59 -55.55
CA HIS A 28 -15.58 12.98 -55.94
C HIS A 28 -15.53 13.80 -54.62
N ILE A 29 -14.44 14.40 -54.14
CA ILE A 29 -13.40 15.30 -54.71
C ILE A 29 -13.88 16.76 -54.86
N CYS A 30 -13.51 17.60 -53.88
CA CYS A 30 -12.86 18.92 -53.99
C CYS A 30 -12.71 19.49 -52.55
N ALA A 31 -11.52 19.75 -51.99
CA ALA A 31 -10.51 20.78 -52.33
C ALA A 31 -10.77 22.12 -51.59
N ALA A 32 -9.75 22.88 -51.12
CA ALA A 32 -8.33 22.60 -50.85
C ALA A 32 -7.70 23.76 -50.04
N LEU A 33 -6.58 23.50 -49.33
CA LEU A 33 -5.47 24.40 -48.92
C LEU A 33 -4.57 23.58 -47.96
N PHE A 34 -3.34 23.13 -48.26
CA PHE A 34 -2.05 23.84 -48.51
C PHE A 34 -1.68 24.85 -47.41
N ALA A 35 -0.44 24.90 -46.85
CA ALA A 35 0.73 23.99 -46.74
C ALA A 35 1.65 24.56 -45.60
N VAL A 36 2.80 24.07 -45.13
CA VAL A 36 3.86 23.06 -45.43
C VAL A 36 4.27 22.47 -44.03
N ALA A 37 4.86 21.30 -43.74
CA ALA A 37 5.94 20.46 -44.30
C ALA A 37 5.63 18.95 -44.06
N LEU A 38 6.41 17.90 -44.40
CA LEU A 38 7.85 17.60 -44.61
C LEU A 38 8.71 17.45 -43.32
N ALA A 39 9.39 16.32 -43.04
CA ALA A 39 9.43 15.03 -43.75
C ALA A 39 9.91 13.83 -42.87
N CYS A 40 9.52 12.60 -43.27
CA CYS A 40 10.14 11.27 -43.06
C CYS A 40 10.71 10.87 -41.66
N LEU A 41 10.32 9.77 -40.99
CA LEU A 41 10.14 8.35 -41.37
C LEU A 41 11.38 7.63 -41.95
N ALA A 42 11.98 6.73 -41.15
CA ALA A 42 12.34 5.36 -41.55
C ALA A 42 12.76 4.50 -40.34
N GLY A 43 12.38 3.22 -40.33
CA GLY A 43 12.85 2.20 -39.37
C GLY A 43 12.04 2.10 -38.06
N GLY A 44 11.40 0.97 -37.75
CA GLY A 44 11.19 -0.24 -38.55
C GLY A 44 10.44 -1.31 -37.76
N CYS A 45 9.47 -2.00 -38.37
CA CYS A 45 8.61 -2.94 -37.65
C CYS A 45 9.31 -4.28 -37.36
N SER A 46 9.80 -4.47 -36.14
CA SER A 46 9.96 -5.79 -35.54
C SER A 46 8.80 -6.06 -34.57
N LYS A 47 8.07 -7.15 -34.80
CA LYS A 47 7.14 -7.68 -33.79
C LYS A 47 7.94 -8.37 -32.69
N SER A 48 8.01 -7.77 -31.52
CA SER A 48 8.31 -8.46 -30.26
C SER A 48 7.22 -8.09 -29.26
N ASP A 49 6.31 -9.03 -29.00
CA ASP A 49 5.29 -8.90 -27.96
C ASP A 49 5.98 -8.88 -26.59
N ASN A 50 6.25 -7.67 -26.11
CA ASN A 50 7.02 -7.41 -24.89
C ASN A 50 6.07 -6.79 -23.86
N PRO A 51 5.83 -7.43 -22.70
CA PRO A 51 4.78 -7.01 -21.78
C PRO A 51 5.10 -5.67 -21.09
N GLN A 52 4.47 -4.60 -21.60
CA GLN A 52 4.39 -3.25 -21.04
C GLN A 52 5.72 -2.62 -20.58
N SER A 53 6.35 -1.87 -21.50
CA SER A 53 7.16 -0.71 -21.10
C SER A 53 6.33 0.21 -20.19
N PRO A 54 6.82 0.63 -19.02
CA PRO A 54 6.07 1.52 -18.13
C PRO A 54 5.72 2.84 -18.83
N GLN A 55 4.43 3.18 -18.82
CA GLN A 55 3.98 4.52 -19.19
C GLN A 55 4.21 5.43 -17.98
N GLY A 56 5.06 6.45 -18.15
CA GLY A 56 5.23 7.50 -17.15
C GLY A 56 3.96 8.33 -16.97
N SER A 57 3.94 9.18 -15.95
CA SER A 57 2.83 10.05 -15.56
C SER A 57 2.23 10.93 -16.67
N GLY A 58 2.99 11.21 -17.73
CA GLY A 58 2.61 12.16 -18.79
C GLY A 58 2.70 13.64 -18.36
N VAL A 59 3.12 13.91 -17.12
CA VAL A 59 3.24 15.26 -16.56
C VAL A 59 4.52 15.93 -17.07
N ASP A 60 4.40 17.11 -17.68
CA ASP A 60 5.56 18.00 -17.90
C ASP A 60 5.98 18.62 -16.57
N LEU A 61 7.01 18.02 -15.97
CA LEU A 61 7.57 18.42 -14.67
C LEU A 61 8.09 19.87 -14.65
N SER A 62 8.40 20.46 -15.82
CA SER A 62 8.85 21.85 -15.93
C SER A 62 7.69 22.86 -15.94
N SER A 63 6.46 22.39 -16.19
CA SER A 63 5.24 23.20 -16.19
C SER A 63 4.54 23.26 -14.83
N VAL A 64 4.87 22.35 -13.91
CA VAL A 64 4.22 22.26 -12.58
C VAL A 64 4.64 23.47 -11.72
N PRO A 65 3.68 24.24 -11.14
CA PRO A 65 4.02 25.36 -10.26
C PRO A 65 4.85 24.93 -9.05
N PRO A 66 5.76 25.79 -8.55
CA PRO A 66 6.55 25.48 -7.36
C PRO A 66 5.71 25.53 -6.08
N SER A 67 6.04 24.62 -5.16
CA SER A 67 5.68 24.71 -3.73
C SER A 67 6.27 25.97 -3.07
N GLU A 68 5.89 26.27 -1.83
CA GLU A 68 6.54 27.34 -1.04
C GLU A 68 8.02 27.02 -0.70
N TYR A 69 8.39 25.75 -0.71
CA TYR A 69 9.75 25.30 -0.48
C TYR A 69 10.65 25.56 -1.70
N PRO A 70 11.90 26.02 -1.49
CA PRO A 70 12.90 26.12 -2.56
C PRO A 70 13.31 24.74 -3.07
N LEU A 71 14.03 24.71 -4.21
CA LEU A 71 14.61 23.47 -4.73
C LEU A 71 15.49 22.78 -3.65
N PRO A 72 15.21 21.51 -3.31
CA PRO A 72 15.79 20.88 -2.13
C PRO A 72 17.26 20.48 -2.32
N THR A 73 17.98 20.37 -1.20
CA THR A 73 19.30 19.73 -1.19
C THR A 73 19.17 18.23 -1.48
N ALA A 74 20.30 17.55 -1.75
CA ALA A 74 20.29 16.10 -1.90
C ALA A 74 19.83 15.37 -0.62
N ALA A 75 20.18 15.90 0.55
CA ALA A 75 19.72 15.39 1.84
C ALA A 75 18.20 15.57 2.01
N ASP A 76 17.67 16.75 1.70
CA ASP A 76 16.23 17.04 1.83
C ASP A 76 15.38 16.23 0.83
N ALA A 77 15.88 16.05 -0.39
CA ALA A 77 15.30 15.18 -1.40
C ALA A 77 15.29 13.70 -0.96
N ALA A 78 16.41 13.18 -0.44
CA ALA A 78 16.48 11.82 0.09
C ALA A 78 15.56 11.62 1.32
N ARG A 79 15.49 12.60 2.22
CA ARG A 79 14.59 12.60 3.39
C ARG A 79 13.12 12.57 2.98
N PHE A 80 12.74 13.41 2.01
CA PHE A 80 11.41 13.40 1.40
C PHE A 80 11.09 12.03 0.80
N LEU A 81 11.95 11.50 -0.07
CA LEU A 81 11.73 10.21 -0.73
C LEU A 81 11.65 9.04 0.26
N ASN A 82 12.44 9.04 1.33
CA ASN A 82 12.37 7.98 2.34
C ASN A 82 11.03 7.96 3.10
N GLN A 83 10.32 9.08 3.19
CA GLN A 83 8.97 9.17 3.77
C GLN A 83 7.88 8.90 2.71
N ALA A 84 8.07 9.42 1.50
CA ALA A 84 7.11 9.40 0.39
C ALA A 84 7.15 8.12 -0.49
N SER A 85 8.16 7.26 -0.34
CA SER A 85 8.32 6.02 -1.12
C SER A 85 8.78 4.85 -0.23
N PHE A 86 9.07 3.70 -0.81
CA PHE A 86 9.79 2.63 -0.10
C PHE A 86 11.29 2.89 0.10
N GLY A 87 11.85 3.97 -0.46
CA GLY A 87 13.24 4.35 -0.27
C GLY A 87 13.80 5.23 -1.41
N ALA A 88 14.69 6.15 -1.06
CA ALA A 88 15.37 7.01 -2.01
C ALA A 88 16.28 6.22 -2.98
N THR A 89 16.29 6.63 -4.25
CA THR A 89 17.29 6.22 -5.24
C THR A 89 17.99 7.47 -5.76
N GLU A 90 19.20 7.33 -6.32
CA GLU A 90 19.95 8.47 -6.87
C GLU A 90 19.20 9.18 -8.00
N ALA A 91 18.49 8.43 -8.85
CA ALA A 91 17.67 8.99 -9.92
C ALA A 91 16.53 9.87 -9.37
N GLU A 92 15.79 9.37 -8.38
CA GLU A 92 14.69 10.10 -7.76
C GLU A 92 15.18 11.29 -6.92
N VAL A 93 16.31 11.16 -6.22
CA VAL A 93 16.96 12.29 -5.52
C VAL A 93 17.27 13.41 -6.52
N ASN A 94 17.84 13.09 -7.68
CA ASN A 94 18.14 14.08 -8.70
C ASN A 94 16.87 14.63 -9.38
N LYS A 95 15.81 13.83 -9.57
CA LYS A 95 14.48 14.30 -10.03
C LYS A 95 13.91 15.36 -9.08
N VAL A 96 13.84 15.06 -7.78
CA VAL A 96 13.31 15.96 -6.73
C VAL A 96 14.17 17.22 -6.57
N ARG A 97 15.51 17.13 -6.68
CA ARG A 97 16.40 18.30 -6.70
C ARG A 97 16.22 19.22 -7.90
N THR A 98 15.83 18.65 -9.05
CA THR A 98 15.73 19.39 -10.33
C THR A 98 14.38 20.11 -10.45
N TYR A 99 13.28 19.44 -10.10
CA TYR A 99 11.92 19.94 -10.31
C TYR A 99 11.19 20.34 -9.01
N GLY A 100 11.78 20.09 -7.84
CA GLY A 100 11.16 20.35 -6.54
C GLY A 100 10.11 19.31 -6.14
N TYR A 101 9.46 19.53 -4.99
CA TYR A 101 8.54 18.55 -4.43
C TYR A 101 7.18 18.50 -5.14
N SER A 102 6.61 19.65 -5.54
CA SER A 102 5.30 19.70 -6.20
C SER A 102 5.27 18.93 -7.52
N ALA A 103 6.29 19.14 -8.37
CA ALA A 103 6.44 18.41 -9.63
C ALA A 103 6.59 16.89 -9.42
N TRP A 104 7.30 16.45 -8.37
CA TRP A 104 7.40 15.04 -8.03
C TRP A 104 6.08 14.47 -7.51
N LEU A 105 5.33 15.23 -6.70
CA LEU A 105 4.03 14.79 -6.21
C LEU A 105 3.02 14.63 -7.34
N GLU A 106 2.92 15.58 -8.29
CA GLU A 106 2.02 15.44 -9.44
C GLU A 106 2.39 14.26 -10.35
N ASP A 107 3.68 14.08 -10.65
CA ASP A 107 4.17 12.88 -11.32
C ASP A 107 3.70 11.60 -10.63
N GLN A 108 3.82 11.52 -9.31
CA GLN A 108 3.47 10.32 -8.56
C GLN A 108 1.95 10.13 -8.36
N PHE A 109 1.17 11.22 -8.32
CA PHE A 109 -0.29 11.13 -8.30
C PHE A 109 -0.87 10.58 -9.61
N PHE A 110 -0.24 10.91 -10.75
CA PHE A 110 -0.69 10.51 -12.08
C PHE A 110 0.07 9.32 -12.68
N THR A 111 1.19 8.87 -12.11
CA THR A 111 1.86 7.63 -12.55
C THR A 111 0.91 6.43 -12.37
N PRO A 112 0.66 5.64 -13.44
CA PRO A 112 -0.18 4.45 -13.38
C PRO A 112 0.53 3.30 -12.66
N GLY A 113 -0.25 2.51 -11.93
CA GLY A 113 0.27 1.34 -11.22
C GLY A 113 0.17 0.04 -12.02
N ARG A 114 1.12 -0.88 -11.81
CA ARG A 114 0.96 -2.29 -12.24
C ARG A 114 -0.05 -2.99 -11.34
N SER A 115 -0.82 -3.93 -11.89
CA SER A 115 -1.77 -4.72 -11.09
C SER A 115 -1.06 -5.90 -10.40
N HIS A 116 -1.33 -6.05 -9.10
CA HIS A 116 -1.04 -7.23 -8.31
C HIS A 116 -1.92 -8.42 -8.73
N GLU A 117 -3.21 -8.20 -9.00
CA GLU A 117 -4.12 -9.25 -9.47
C GLU A 117 -3.67 -9.83 -10.82
N ALA A 118 -3.34 -8.98 -11.79
CA ALA A 118 -2.84 -9.41 -13.09
C ALA A 118 -1.54 -10.21 -13.00
N TYR A 119 -0.68 -9.92 -12.01
CA TYR A 119 0.48 -10.76 -11.70
C TYR A 119 0.07 -12.13 -11.16
N ILE A 120 -0.85 -12.20 -10.19
CA ILE A 120 -1.34 -13.47 -9.65
C ILE A 120 -1.98 -14.33 -10.76
N ASN A 121 -2.76 -13.72 -11.64
CA ASN A 121 -3.37 -14.39 -12.78
C ASN A 121 -2.30 -14.93 -13.76
N ALA A 122 -1.27 -14.13 -14.07
CA ALA A 122 -0.16 -14.56 -14.94
C ALA A 122 0.68 -15.69 -14.31
N VAL A 123 0.97 -15.60 -13.01
CA VAL A 123 1.66 -16.67 -12.27
C VAL A 123 0.81 -17.94 -12.25
N SER A 124 -0.47 -17.85 -11.91
CA SER A 124 -1.37 -19.00 -11.85
C SER A 124 -1.51 -19.72 -13.20
N ALA A 125 -1.46 -18.98 -14.31
CA ALA A 125 -1.45 -19.55 -15.66
C ALA A 125 -0.10 -20.20 -16.05
N SER A 126 0.98 -19.93 -15.31
CA SER A 126 2.32 -20.49 -15.52
C SER A 126 2.68 -21.65 -14.58
N LEU A 127 1.86 -21.92 -13.55
CA LEU A 127 2.14 -22.97 -12.57
C LEU A 127 2.09 -24.38 -13.21
N PRO A 128 3.01 -25.28 -12.85
CA PRO A 128 2.95 -26.69 -13.26
C PRO A 128 1.65 -27.37 -12.84
N ALA A 129 1.18 -28.32 -13.66
CA ALA A 129 -0.04 -29.08 -13.35
C ALA A 129 0.04 -29.77 -11.98
N GLY A 130 -0.96 -29.51 -11.13
CA GLY A 130 -1.01 -29.99 -9.74
C GLY A 130 -0.40 -29.06 -8.70
N GLN A 131 0.17 -27.91 -9.10
CA GLN A 131 0.51 -26.81 -8.19
C GLN A 131 -0.60 -25.75 -8.15
N SER A 132 -0.64 -24.99 -7.06
CA SER A 132 -1.62 -23.93 -6.78
C SER A 132 -0.93 -22.73 -6.13
N LEU A 133 -1.59 -21.57 -6.13
CA LEU A 133 -1.09 -20.35 -5.48
C LEU A 133 -0.98 -20.50 -3.96
N ASP A 134 0.24 -20.54 -3.42
CA ASP A 134 0.50 -20.27 -1.99
C ASP A 134 0.71 -18.77 -1.71
N ASP A 135 0.70 -18.38 -0.44
CA ASP A 135 0.78 -17.01 0.05
C ASP A 135 2.01 -16.24 -0.48
N SER A 136 3.12 -16.93 -0.76
CA SER A 136 4.36 -16.33 -1.25
C SER A 136 4.15 -15.50 -2.50
N HIS A 137 3.19 -15.88 -3.36
CA HIS A 137 2.88 -15.15 -4.58
C HIS A 137 2.34 -13.73 -4.31
N VAL A 138 1.65 -13.50 -3.19
CA VAL A 138 1.18 -12.17 -2.77
C VAL A 138 2.35 -11.32 -2.25
N MET A 139 3.26 -11.89 -1.46
CA MET A 139 4.48 -11.20 -1.04
C MET A 139 5.41 -10.90 -2.22
N ASN A 140 5.59 -11.84 -3.15
CA ASN A 140 6.40 -11.68 -4.36
C ASN A 140 5.97 -10.43 -5.17
N THR A 141 4.67 -10.24 -5.40
CA THR A 141 4.17 -9.05 -6.11
C THR A 141 4.32 -7.76 -5.30
N PHE A 142 4.13 -7.81 -3.98
CA PHE A 142 4.42 -6.68 -3.10
C PHE A 142 5.90 -6.26 -3.20
N TRP A 143 6.84 -7.21 -3.12
CA TRP A 143 8.28 -6.92 -3.23
C TRP A 143 8.66 -6.40 -4.61
N ARG A 144 8.06 -6.94 -5.69
CA ARG A 144 8.26 -6.45 -7.06
C ARG A 144 7.87 -4.97 -7.19
N GLU A 145 6.70 -4.58 -6.68
CA GLU A 145 6.27 -3.17 -6.74
C GLU A 145 7.02 -2.26 -5.76
N ALA A 146 7.33 -2.73 -4.54
CA ALA A 146 8.13 -1.97 -3.59
C ALA A 146 9.53 -1.68 -4.16
N ALA A 147 10.22 -2.66 -4.74
CA ALA A 147 11.53 -2.49 -5.34
C ALA A 147 11.50 -1.69 -6.67
N THR A 148 10.59 -2.03 -7.60
CA THR A 148 10.68 -1.57 -9.01
C THR A 148 9.48 -0.78 -9.54
N GLY A 149 8.41 -0.62 -8.77
CA GLY A 149 7.27 0.20 -9.16
C GLY A 149 7.66 1.67 -9.35
N GLN A 150 7.10 2.33 -10.36
CA GLN A 150 7.32 3.76 -10.62
C GLN A 150 6.33 4.64 -9.86
N ASP A 151 5.14 4.10 -9.53
CA ASP A 151 4.08 4.68 -8.72
C ASP A 151 4.39 4.55 -7.21
N GLN A 152 5.60 4.93 -6.81
CA GLN A 152 6.12 4.69 -5.46
C GLN A 152 5.27 5.30 -4.35
N LEU A 153 4.79 6.54 -4.52
CA LEU A 153 3.89 7.16 -3.55
C LEU A 153 2.58 6.37 -3.42
N ARG A 154 2.04 5.87 -4.55
CA ARG A 154 0.82 5.08 -4.60
C ARG A 154 0.98 3.80 -3.79
N ARG A 155 2.07 3.05 -4.01
CA ARG A 155 2.37 1.83 -3.24
C ARG A 155 2.64 2.13 -1.77
N ARG A 156 3.34 3.23 -1.46
CA ARG A 156 3.69 3.61 -0.09
C ARG A 156 2.48 4.05 0.73
N VAL A 157 1.50 4.71 0.09
CA VAL A 157 0.21 5.06 0.68
C VAL A 157 -0.70 3.83 0.74
N ALA A 158 -0.79 3.00 -0.29
CA ALA A 158 -1.56 1.75 -0.25
C ALA A 158 -1.10 0.83 0.90
N PHE A 159 0.20 0.73 1.14
CA PHE A 159 0.75 0.00 2.30
C PHE A 159 0.52 0.71 3.64
N ALA A 160 0.32 2.03 3.67
CA ALA A 160 -0.15 2.72 4.88
C ALA A 160 -1.65 2.45 5.13
N LEU A 161 -2.45 2.35 4.07
CA LEU A 161 -3.89 2.06 4.12
C LEU A 161 -4.17 0.59 4.48
N SER A 162 -3.39 -0.37 3.98
CA SER A 162 -3.51 -1.80 4.37
C SER A 162 -3.16 -2.05 5.84
N GLN A 163 -2.49 -1.08 6.49
CA GLN A 163 -2.18 -1.06 7.91
C GLN A 163 -3.23 -0.32 8.77
N ILE A 164 -4.33 0.12 8.15
CA ILE A 164 -5.54 0.69 8.79
C ILE A 164 -6.73 -0.23 8.44
N PHE A 165 -7.00 -0.40 7.15
CA PHE A 165 -7.98 -1.31 6.58
C PHE A 165 -7.39 -2.72 6.45
N VAL A 166 -7.17 -3.38 7.60
CA VAL A 166 -6.47 -4.66 7.67
C VAL A 166 -7.32 -5.81 7.11
N VAL A 167 -6.73 -6.60 6.22
CA VAL A 167 -7.09 -8.02 5.99
C VAL A 167 -5.81 -8.85 6.07
N SER A 168 -5.90 -10.15 6.35
CA SER A 168 -4.71 -10.97 6.57
C SER A 168 -4.81 -12.39 6.03
N LEU A 169 -3.78 -12.84 5.30
CA LEU A 169 -3.53 -14.23 4.93
C LEU A 169 -3.16 -15.13 6.14
N GLN A 170 -3.06 -14.58 7.36
CA GLN A 170 -3.07 -15.40 8.58
C GLN A 170 -4.47 -15.86 8.98
N ASP A 171 -5.54 -15.19 8.52
CA ASP A 171 -6.90 -15.74 8.65
C ASP A 171 -7.08 -16.88 7.64
N SER A 172 -7.61 -18.01 8.09
CA SER A 172 -7.74 -19.20 7.26
C SER A 172 -8.71 -19.01 6.09
N THR A 173 -9.77 -18.21 6.26
CA THR A 173 -10.78 -17.99 5.21
C THR A 173 -10.28 -17.01 4.14
N VAL A 174 -9.58 -15.95 4.54
CA VAL A 174 -8.91 -15.03 3.61
C VAL A 174 -7.74 -15.73 2.91
N SER A 175 -7.06 -16.68 3.58
CA SER A 175 -5.94 -17.42 2.99
C SER A 175 -6.34 -18.26 1.76
N GLU A 176 -7.61 -18.60 1.57
CA GLU A 176 -8.07 -19.34 0.38
C GLU A 176 -7.98 -18.49 -0.90
N PHE A 177 -8.01 -17.16 -0.81
CA PHE A 177 -8.27 -16.24 -1.92
C PHE A 177 -7.07 -15.35 -2.26
N LYS A 178 -5.99 -15.95 -2.76
CA LYS A 178 -4.73 -15.25 -3.12
C LYS A 178 -4.95 -14.12 -4.13
N ARG A 179 -5.84 -14.33 -5.12
CA ARG A 179 -6.18 -13.33 -6.14
C ARG A 179 -7.04 -12.22 -5.54
N GLY A 180 -7.98 -12.55 -4.65
CA GLY A 180 -8.75 -11.58 -3.87
C GLY A 180 -7.87 -10.66 -3.02
N VAL A 181 -6.86 -11.20 -2.30
CA VAL A 181 -5.93 -10.36 -1.51
C VAL A 181 -5.04 -9.48 -2.40
N ALA A 182 -4.68 -9.94 -3.59
CA ALA A 182 -3.98 -9.10 -4.58
C ALA A 182 -4.87 -7.99 -5.17
N SER A 183 -6.15 -8.28 -5.44
CA SER A 183 -7.13 -7.27 -5.88
C SER A 183 -7.40 -6.23 -4.78
N TYR A 184 -7.38 -6.64 -3.50
CA TYR A 184 -7.46 -5.72 -2.36
C TYR A 184 -6.29 -4.71 -2.33
N LEU A 185 -5.05 -5.16 -2.60
CA LEU A 185 -3.91 -4.26 -2.75
C LEU A 185 -4.05 -3.31 -3.95
N ASP A 186 -4.62 -3.77 -5.06
CA ASP A 186 -4.88 -2.92 -6.24
C ASP A 186 -5.99 -1.89 -5.98
N MET A 187 -7.03 -2.24 -5.22
CA MET A 187 -8.06 -1.29 -4.75
C MET A 187 -7.44 -0.20 -3.85
N LEU A 188 -6.64 -0.60 -2.85
CA LEU A 188 -5.94 0.38 -2.00
C LEU A 188 -4.97 1.27 -2.80
N GLY A 189 -4.39 0.76 -3.90
CA GLY A 189 -3.55 1.54 -4.82
C GLY A 189 -4.34 2.48 -5.74
N ARG A 190 -5.52 2.06 -6.22
CA ARG A 190 -6.45 2.91 -6.96
C ARG A 190 -6.89 4.10 -6.11
N ASP A 191 -7.31 3.81 -4.88
CA ASP A 191 -8.02 4.76 -4.02
C ASP A 191 -7.07 5.63 -3.16
N ALA A 192 -5.76 5.32 -3.15
CA ALA A 192 -4.70 6.05 -2.42
C ALA A 192 -4.73 7.58 -2.60
N PHE A 193 -5.21 8.08 -3.75
CA PHE A 193 -5.34 9.51 -4.07
C PHE A 193 -6.78 9.90 -4.46
N GLY A 194 -7.76 9.08 -4.07
CA GLY A 194 -9.19 9.27 -4.31
C GLY A 194 -9.88 9.99 -3.16
N ASN A 195 -11.16 9.68 -2.95
CA ASN A 195 -11.93 10.18 -1.81
C ASN A 195 -12.16 9.07 -0.78
N TYR A 196 -11.94 9.38 0.50
CA TYR A 196 -12.11 8.48 1.63
C TYR A 196 -13.50 7.83 1.70
N ARG A 197 -14.58 8.53 1.29
CA ARG A 197 -15.92 7.95 1.27
C ARG A 197 -16.05 6.82 0.25
N GLN A 198 -15.37 6.91 -0.90
CA GLN A 198 -15.32 5.80 -1.87
C GLN A 198 -14.48 4.66 -1.31
N LEU A 199 -13.27 4.94 -0.82
CA LEU A 199 -12.39 3.95 -0.20
C LEU A 199 -13.09 3.15 0.91
N LEU A 200 -13.92 3.81 1.73
CA LEU A 200 -14.67 3.12 2.78
C LEU A 200 -15.69 2.13 2.21
N GLU A 201 -16.40 2.45 1.13
CA GLU A 201 -17.36 1.56 0.46
C GLU A 201 -16.68 0.43 -0.30
N ASP A 202 -15.60 0.74 -1.02
CA ASP A 202 -14.76 -0.24 -1.72
C ASP A 202 -14.16 -1.24 -0.72
N VAL A 203 -13.72 -0.77 0.47
CA VAL A 203 -13.33 -1.65 1.58
C VAL A 203 -14.52 -2.43 2.16
N THR A 204 -15.67 -1.79 2.43
CA THR A 204 -16.85 -2.48 2.98
C THR A 204 -17.33 -3.61 2.07
N LEU A 205 -17.32 -3.40 0.76
CA LEU A 205 -17.82 -4.36 -0.22
C LEU A 205 -16.74 -5.34 -0.71
N HIS A 206 -15.45 -5.13 -0.44
CA HIS A 206 -14.44 -6.10 -0.87
C HIS A 206 -14.64 -7.45 -0.15
N PRO A 207 -14.76 -8.59 -0.87
CA PRO A 207 -15.07 -9.88 -0.25
C PRO A 207 -14.01 -10.33 0.78
N MET A 208 -12.75 -9.92 0.61
CA MET A 208 -11.69 -10.20 1.60
C MET A 208 -11.93 -9.52 2.95
N MET A 209 -12.47 -8.30 2.96
CA MET A 209 -12.87 -7.60 4.19
C MET A 209 -14.17 -8.20 4.74
N GLY A 210 -15.09 -8.58 3.84
CA GLY A 210 -16.29 -9.36 4.15
C GLY A 210 -16.02 -10.66 4.91
N LEU A 211 -14.97 -11.39 4.51
CA LEU A 211 -14.48 -12.56 5.24
C LEU A 211 -13.82 -12.17 6.56
N TYR A 212 -12.82 -11.28 6.51
CA TYR A 212 -11.96 -10.96 7.66
C TYR A 212 -12.71 -10.35 8.86
N LEU A 213 -13.75 -9.56 8.61
CA LEU A 213 -14.63 -8.97 9.63
C LEU A 213 -16.06 -9.53 9.61
N SER A 214 -16.20 -10.76 9.08
CA SER A 214 -17.36 -11.66 9.17
C SER A 214 -18.72 -11.11 8.70
N HIS A 215 -18.79 -9.98 8.01
CA HIS A 215 -20.06 -9.46 7.46
C HIS A 215 -20.47 -10.08 6.11
N LEU A 216 -19.58 -10.78 5.42
CA LEU A 216 -19.96 -11.63 4.27
C LEU A 216 -20.89 -12.74 4.77
N ARG A 217 -22.09 -12.82 4.19
CA ARG A 217 -23.22 -13.66 4.64
C ARG A 217 -23.83 -13.30 5.99
N ASN A 218 -23.60 -12.10 6.52
CA ASN A 218 -24.34 -11.63 7.69
C ASN A 218 -25.85 -11.63 7.37
N GLN A 219 -26.66 -12.11 8.31
CA GLN A 219 -28.11 -12.30 8.13
C GLN A 219 -28.87 -11.49 9.16
N LYS A 220 -29.99 -10.90 8.71
CA LYS A 220 -30.97 -10.27 9.59
C LYS A 220 -31.40 -11.15 10.75
N GLU A 221 -31.89 -10.48 11.78
CA GLU A 221 -32.52 -11.06 12.95
C GLU A 221 -33.58 -12.12 12.62
N ASP A 222 -33.66 -13.16 13.44
CA ASP A 222 -34.68 -14.19 13.39
C ASP A 222 -34.95 -14.70 14.80
N PRO A 223 -35.96 -14.13 15.48
CA PRO A 223 -36.35 -14.52 16.84
C PRO A 223 -36.75 -16.00 16.96
N THR A 224 -37.19 -16.65 15.88
CA THR A 224 -37.54 -18.09 15.92
C THR A 224 -36.32 -19.00 16.01
N ARG A 225 -35.13 -18.47 15.72
CA ARG A 225 -33.83 -19.17 15.77
C ARG A 225 -32.84 -18.50 16.73
N ASN A 226 -33.26 -17.50 17.51
CA ASN A 226 -32.41 -16.63 18.32
C ASN A 226 -31.22 -16.01 17.55
N ARG A 227 -31.36 -15.79 16.23
CA ARG A 227 -30.31 -15.15 15.43
C ARG A 227 -30.39 -13.64 15.55
N VAL A 228 -29.25 -13.01 15.78
CA VAL A 228 -29.01 -11.57 15.60
C VAL A 228 -27.99 -11.37 14.47
N PRO A 229 -27.92 -10.19 13.84
CA PRO A 229 -26.82 -9.84 12.94
C PRO A 229 -25.45 -9.94 13.61
N ASP A 230 -24.42 -10.26 12.83
CA ASP A 230 -23.03 -10.09 13.26
C ASP A 230 -22.70 -8.59 13.41
N GLN A 231 -22.06 -8.25 14.52
CA GLN A 231 -21.71 -6.91 14.95
C GLN A 231 -20.23 -6.56 14.70
N ASN A 232 -19.40 -7.52 14.27
CA ASN A 232 -17.95 -7.37 14.14
C ASN A 232 -17.58 -6.21 13.21
N TYR A 233 -17.99 -6.23 11.94
CA TYR A 233 -17.75 -5.11 11.03
C TYR A 233 -18.38 -3.79 11.50
N ALA A 234 -19.57 -3.82 12.12
CA ALA A 234 -20.22 -2.62 12.64
C ALA A 234 -19.43 -1.94 13.77
N ARG A 235 -18.77 -2.72 14.63
CA ARG A 235 -17.84 -2.20 15.64
C ARG A 235 -16.59 -1.65 14.97
N GLU A 236 -15.89 -2.47 14.18
CA GLU A 236 -14.54 -2.12 13.72
C GLU A 236 -14.54 -1.03 12.63
N VAL A 237 -15.60 -0.93 11.81
CA VAL A 237 -15.74 0.18 10.83
C VAL A 237 -15.78 1.53 11.53
N MET A 238 -16.38 1.63 12.72
CA MET A 238 -16.34 2.83 13.56
C MET A 238 -15.01 2.93 14.31
N GLN A 239 -14.66 1.89 15.06
CA GLN A 239 -13.58 1.86 16.05
C GLN A 239 -12.16 2.00 15.46
N LEU A 240 -11.89 1.35 14.33
CA LEU A 240 -10.54 1.24 13.76
C LEU A 240 -10.42 1.90 12.39
N LEU A 241 -11.49 1.87 11.59
CA LEU A 241 -11.43 2.28 10.18
C LEU A 241 -11.84 3.74 9.92
N SER A 242 -12.53 4.42 10.86
CA SER A 242 -13.10 5.76 10.60
C SER A 242 -13.06 6.77 11.75
N ILE A 243 -13.67 6.51 12.91
CA ILE A 243 -13.97 7.54 13.92
C ILE A 243 -13.25 7.33 15.25
N GLY A 244 -12.77 6.12 15.55
CA GLY A 244 -12.08 5.83 16.81
C GLY A 244 -13.04 5.48 17.95
N LEU A 245 -12.56 5.60 19.19
CA LEU A 245 -13.34 5.37 20.42
C LEU A 245 -13.89 6.64 21.06
N TYR A 246 -13.26 7.79 20.82
CA TYR A 246 -13.52 9.05 21.53
C TYR A 246 -13.62 10.22 20.57
N GLU A 247 -14.53 11.16 20.85
CA GLU A 247 -14.67 12.40 20.08
C GLU A 247 -13.32 13.15 20.03
N LEU A 248 -12.97 13.67 18.85
CA LEU A 248 -11.74 14.40 18.61
C LEU A 248 -12.02 15.88 18.30
N ASN A 249 -11.17 16.75 18.84
CA ASN A 249 -11.00 18.09 18.30
C ASN A 249 -10.38 18.00 16.90
N PRO A 250 -10.47 19.06 16.05
CA PRO A 250 -9.87 19.05 14.71
C PRO A 250 -8.35 18.80 14.68
N ASP A 251 -7.66 18.98 15.80
CA ASP A 251 -6.23 18.74 16.01
C ASP A 251 -5.90 17.31 16.47
N GLY A 252 -6.90 16.41 16.55
CA GLY A 252 -6.71 15.02 16.97
C GLY A 252 -6.41 14.82 18.47
N THR A 253 -6.60 15.85 19.30
CA THR A 253 -6.72 15.67 20.75
C THR A 253 -8.12 15.18 21.13
N PRO A 254 -8.28 14.35 22.17
CA PRO A 254 -9.60 13.96 22.68
C PRO A 254 -10.38 15.17 23.18
N LYS A 255 -11.65 15.27 22.79
CA LYS A 255 -12.61 16.23 23.36
C LYS A 255 -12.99 15.75 24.77
N LEU A 256 -12.88 16.65 25.75
CA LEU A 256 -13.08 16.33 27.17
C LEU A 256 -14.35 17.01 27.72
N VAL A 257 -15.13 16.27 28.49
CA VAL A 257 -16.23 16.79 29.33
C VAL A 257 -15.93 16.40 30.77
N ASN A 258 -15.95 17.36 31.69
CA ASN A 258 -15.56 17.17 33.10
C ASN A 258 -14.17 16.52 33.28
N GLY A 259 -13.26 16.70 32.32
CA GLY A 259 -11.91 16.11 32.31
C GLY A 259 -11.83 14.67 31.77
N GLN A 260 -12.94 14.05 31.37
CA GLN A 260 -12.96 12.71 30.77
C GLN A 260 -13.21 12.78 29.25
N PRO A 261 -12.62 11.89 28.44
CA PRO A 261 -12.97 11.74 27.03
C PRO A 261 -14.46 11.42 26.83
N VAL A 262 -15.05 11.95 25.76
CA VAL A 262 -16.41 11.60 25.33
C VAL A 262 -16.33 10.44 24.32
N GLU A 263 -17.12 9.38 24.51
CA GLU A 263 -17.17 8.24 23.58
C GLU A 263 -17.89 8.59 22.28
N THR A 264 -17.47 8.01 21.14
CA THR A 264 -18.04 8.29 19.80
C THR A 264 -19.35 7.59 19.49
N TYR A 265 -19.58 6.44 20.13
CA TYR A 265 -20.71 5.55 19.88
C TYR A 265 -20.91 4.66 21.12
N ASP A 266 -22.09 4.06 21.25
CA ASP A 266 -22.40 3.09 22.31
C ASP A 266 -22.72 1.68 21.78
N SER A 267 -23.34 0.82 22.61
CA SER A 267 -23.72 -0.54 22.20
C SER A 267 -24.96 -0.60 21.31
N ASP A 268 -25.87 0.36 21.40
CA ASP A 268 -27.08 0.42 20.57
C ASP A 268 -26.73 0.90 19.16
N ASP A 269 -25.76 1.80 19.01
CA ASP A 269 -25.18 2.18 17.71
C ASP A 269 -24.64 0.96 16.96
N ILE A 270 -23.87 0.10 17.63
CA ILE A 270 -23.34 -1.14 17.05
C ILE A 270 -24.48 -2.09 16.65
N VAL A 271 -25.51 -2.22 17.49
CA VAL A 271 -26.68 -3.06 17.21
C VAL A 271 -27.47 -2.53 16.01
N GLY A 272 -27.72 -1.22 15.91
CA GLY A 272 -28.44 -0.62 14.80
C GLY A 272 -27.64 -0.66 13.49
N LEU A 273 -26.34 -0.35 13.55
CA LEU A 273 -25.45 -0.42 12.38
C LEU A 273 -25.23 -1.86 11.91
N SER A 274 -25.20 -2.86 12.80
CA SER A 274 -25.08 -4.28 12.42
C SER A 274 -26.20 -4.76 11.49
N ARG A 275 -27.41 -4.18 11.61
CA ARG A 275 -28.54 -4.45 10.70
C ARG A 275 -28.29 -3.95 9.28
N VAL A 276 -27.51 -2.88 9.09
CA VAL A 276 -27.18 -2.35 7.76
C VAL A 276 -26.34 -3.35 6.98
N PHE A 277 -25.31 -3.92 7.61
CA PHE A 277 -24.39 -4.85 6.96
C PHE A 277 -24.94 -6.27 6.78
N THR A 278 -26.24 -6.49 6.99
CA THR A 278 -26.90 -7.76 6.69
C THR A 278 -27.23 -7.90 5.20
N GLY A 279 -27.22 -9.13 4.69
CA GLY A 279 -27.62 -9.43 3.32
C GLY A 279 -26.57 -9.15 2.23
N PHE A 280 -25.31 -8.91 2.57
CA PHE A 280 -24.22 -8.82 1.59
C PHE A 280 -23.47 -10.16 1.46
N SER A 281 -23.14 -10.56 0.23
CA SER A 281 -22.36 -11.78 -0.05
C SER A 281 -21.77 -11.77 -1.47
N TRP A 282 -21.12 -12.86 -1.85
CA TRP A 282 -20.49 -13.12 -3.16
C TRP A 282 -21.30 -12.60 -4.36
N ALA A 283 -20.59 -11.97 -5.30
CA ALA A 283 -21.14 -11.50 -6.57
C ALA A 283 -21.57 -12.64 -7.52
N GLY A 284 -22.33 -12.28 -8.56
CA GLY A 284 -22.53 -13.10 -9.74
C GLY A 284 -23.89 -12.88 -10.42
N PRO A 285 -24.23 -13.69 -11.45
CA PRO A 285 -25.38 -13.46 -12.34
C PRO A 285 -26.78 -13.63 -11.71
N ASP A 286 -26.89 -13.97 -10.42
CA ASP A 286 -28.17 -14.14 -9.71
C ASP A 286 -28.07 -13.71 -8.24
N LYS A 287 -29.23 -13.51 -7.58
CA LYS A 287 -29.33 -13.18 -6.14
C LYS A 287 -30.00 -14.30 -5.34
N SER A 288 -29.69 -15.57 -5.64
CA SER A 288 -30.30 -16.74 -4.98
C SER A 288 -29.78 -17.00 -3.56
N ASP A 289 -30.59 -17.65 -2.72
CA ASP A 289 -30.18 -18.20 -1.42
C ASP A 289 -28.94 -19.10 -1.52
N THR A 290 -28.83 -19.86 -2.60
CA THR A 290 -27.70 -20.76 -2.87
C THR A 290 -26.40 -19.96 -3.07
N ARG A 291 -26.43 -18.88 -3.88
CA ARG A 291 -25.28 -18.00 -4.10
C ARG A 291 -24.96 -17.14 -2.87
N PHE A 292 -25.97 -16.69 -2.12
CA PHE A 292 -25.75 -16.03 -0.82
C PHE A 292 -24.89 -16.93 0.08
N ASN A 293 -25.29 -18.20 0.24
CA ASN A 293 -24.51 -19.20 0.99
C ASN A 293 -23.24 -19.69 0.25
N GLY A 294 -22.92 -19.13 -0.92
CA GLY A 294 -21.71 -19.42 -1.73
C GLY A 294 -21.64 -20.80 -2.38
N GLY A 295 -22.75 -21.53 -2.41
CA GLY A 295 -22.91 -22.75 -3.20
C GLY A 295 -23.35 -22.44 -4.63
N GLY A 296 -23.74 -23.49 -5.37
CA GLY A 296 -24.17 -23.37 -6.76
C GLY A 296 -22.99 -23.17 -7.71
N MET A 297 -23.27 -22.68 -8.93
CA MET A 297 -22.22 -22.31 -9.87
C MET A 297 -21.54 -21.01 -9.41
N GLN A 298 -20.37 -21.17 -8.80
CA GLN A 298 -19.55 -20.07 -8.32
C GLN A 298 -19.07 -19.23 -9.52
N ASP A 299 -19.12 -17.92 -9.36
CA ASP A 299 -18.58 -16.99 -10.33
C ASP A 299 -17.03 -16.96 -10.19
N PRO A 300 -16.25 -17.10 -11.29
CA PRO A 300 -14.79 -17.18 -11.22
C PRO A 300 -14.13 -15.89 -10.74
N ASP A 301 -14.82 -14.75 -10.83
CA ASP A 301 -14.31 -13.44 -10.40
C ASP A 301 -14.88 -13.00 -9.04
N ARG A 302 -15.64 -13.87 -8.34
CA ARG A 302 -16.30 -13.53 -7.07
C ARG A 302 -15.38 -13.02 -5.96
N GLU A 303 -14.07 -13.32 -6.02
CA GLU A 303 -13.07 -12.89 -5.02
C GLU A 303 -12.48 -11.50 -5.30
N VAL A 304 -12.71 -10.95 -6.51
CA VAL A 304 -12.26 -9.61 -6.94
C VAL A 304 -13.42 -8.66 -7.26
N LEU A 305 -14.62 -9.20 -7.48
CA LEU A 305 -15.85 -8.43 -7.59
C LEU A 305 -16.33 -7.95 -6.20
N PRO A 306 -16.83 -6.71 -6.07
CA PRO A 306 -17.51 -6.26 -4.85
C PRO A 306 -18.70 -7.15 -4.47
N MET A 307 -18.91 -7.37 -3.18
CA MET A 307 -20.07 -8.07 -2.65
C MET A 307 -21.37 -7.39 -3.11
N GLN A 308 -22.37 -8.21 -3.42
CA GLN A 308 -23.68 -7.73 -3.86
C GLN A 308 -24.74 -7.91 -2.77
N SER A 309 -25.79 -7.09 -2.84
CA SER A 309 -26.93 -7.13 -1.93
C SER A 309 -27.91 -8.28 -2.24
N TYR A 310 -28.44 -8.90 -1.18
CA TYR A 310 -29.45 -9.95 -1.21
C TYR A 310 -30.63 -9.56 -0.28
N PRO A 311 -31.63 -8.80 -0.77
CA PRO A 311 -32.69 -8.22 0.07
C PRO A 311 -33.45 -9.20 0.98
N ARG A 312 -33.55 -10.48 0.58
CA ARG A 312 -34.15 -11.55 1.39
C ARG A 312 -33.47 -11.75 2.75
N PHE A 313 -32.14 -11.56 2.83
CA PHE A 313 -31.33 -11.75 4.03
C PHE A 313 -31.04 -10.44 4.80
N HIS A 314 -31.45 -9.29 4.26
CA HIS A 314 -31.25 -7.98 4.88
C HIS A 314 -32.38 -7.59 5.84
N SER A 315 -32.04 -6.88 6.91
CA SER A 315 -32.96 -6.46 7.98
C SER A 315 -33.93 -5.38 7.50
N ILE A 316 -35.21 -5.51 7.87
CA ILE A 316 -36.24 -4.49 7.58
C ILE A 316 -36.67 -3.73 8.84
N SER A 317 -36.01 -3.99 9.97
CA SER A 317 -36.20 -3.29 11.24
C SER A 317 -35.56 -1.89 11.19
N GLU A 318 -35.92 -1.04 12.16
CA GLU A 318 -35.27 0.28 12.35
C GLU A 318 -33.76 0.08 12.58
N LYS A 319 -32.96 0.97 11.99
CA LYS A 319 -31.50 1.01 12.13
C LYS A 319 -31.13 2.40 12.63
N ARG A 320 -30.60 2.47 13.84
CA ARG A 320 -30.26 3.71 14.55
C ARG A 320 -28.79 3.64 14.93
N PHE A 321 -28.00 4.60 14.48
CA PHE A 321 -26.57 4.64 14.75
C PHE A 321 -26.02 6.06 14.55
N LEU A 322 -25.15 6.52 15.44
CA LEU A 322 -24.59 7.86 15.45
C LEU A 322 -25.74 8.91 15.41
N THR A 323 -25.78 9.74 14.37
CA THR A 323 -26.85 10.72 14.14
C THR A 323 -27.96 10.24 13.19
N ALA A 324 -27.87 9.01 12.67
CA ALA A 324 -28.76 8.48 11.64
C ALA A 324 -29.88 7.59 12.20
N VAL A 325 -31.04 7.67 11.56
CA VAL A 325 -32.18 6.76 11.80
C VAL A 325 -32.77 6.37 10.45
N ILE A 326 -32.69 5.08 10.13
CA ILE A 326 -33.37 4.44 9.00
C ILE A 326 -34.60 3.74 9.56
N SER A 327 -35.79 4.25 9.22
CA SER A 327 -37.06 3.70 9.70
C SER A 327 -37.28 2.25 9.26
N ALA A 328 -38.04 1.49 10.07
CA ALA A 328 -38.50 0.16 9.67
C ALA A 328 -39.33 0.22 8.38
N SER A 329 -39.22 -0.80 7.53
CA SER A 329 -39.79 -0.85 6.18
C SER A 329 -40.53 -2.17 5.92
N ALA A 330 -41.41 -2.20 4.92
CA ALA A 330 -41.97 -3.44 4.37
C ALA A 330 -41.04 -4.10 3.33
N THR A 331 -40.07 -3.35 2.79
CA THR A 331 -39.16 -3.76 1.71
C THR A 331 -37.71 -3.49 2.14
N ALA A 332 -36.82 -4.46 1.97
CA ALA A 332 -35.40 -4.28 2.22
C ALA A 332 -34.72 -3.51 1.08
N ASP A 333 -33.98 -2.45 1.41
CA ASP A 333 -33.08 -1.72 0.51
C ASP A 333 -31.65 -1.72 1.09
N PRO A 334 -30.88 -2.80 0.87
CA PRO A 334 -29.55 -2.92 1.47
C PRO A 334 -28.58 -1.87 0.93
N ASP A 335 -28.74 -1.48 -0.34
CA ASP A 335 -27.84 -0.56 -1.04
C ASP A 335 -28.15 0.91 -0.69
N GLY A 336 -29.40 1.23 -0.36
CA GLY A 336 -29.82 2.50 0.25
C GLY A 336 -29.35 2.64 1.69
N ASP A 337 -29.51 1.59 2.49
CA ASP A 337 -29.11 1.59 3.90
C ASP A 337 -27.58 1.64 4.06
N LEU A 338 -26.84 0.90 3.23
CA LEU A 338 -25.37 0.96 3.18
C LEU A 338 -24.88 2.36 2.85
N ARG A 339 -25.43 3.00 1.81
CA ARG A 339 -25.09 4.38 1.44
C ARG A 339 -25.32 5.33 2.61
N THR A 340 -26.49 5.25 3.24
CA THR A 340 -26.84 6.08 4.41
C THR A 340 -25.85 5.90 5.56
N ALA A 341 -25.44 4.66 5.85
CA ALA A 341 -24.45 4.38 6.89
C ALA A 341 -23.06 4.92 6.56
N LEU A 342 -22.55 4.66 5.36
CA LEU A 342 -21.21 5.10 4.96
C LEU A 342 -21.12 6.62 4.76
N ASP A 343 -22.20 7.27 4.30
CA ASP A 343 -22.30 8.74 4.25
C ASP A 343 -22.26 9.35 5.67
N THR A 344 -22.99 8.75 6.62
CA THR A 344 -23.00 9.16 8.04
C THR A 344 -21.62 8.99 8.69
N ILE A 345 -21.02 7.80 8.54
CA ILE A 345 -19.69 7.50 9.08
C ILE A 345 -18.63 8.41 8.46
N ALA A 346 -18.58 8.52 7.14
CA ALA A 346 -17.57 9.32 6.47
C ALA A 346 -17.69 10.81 6.80
N SER A 347 -18.92 11.35 6.93
CA SER A 347 -19.17 12.77 7.25
C SER A 347 -18.87 13.14 8.71
N HIS A 348 -18.80 12.16 9.62
CA HIS A 348 -18.54 12.37 11.05
C HIS A 348 -17.26 13.20 11.31
N PRO A 349 -17.25 14.14 12.29
CA PRO A 349 -16.13 15.05 12.52
C PRO A 349 -14.77 14.38 12.74
N ASN A 350 -14.74 13.25 13.46
CA ASN A 350 -13.48 12.56 13.80
C ASN A 350 -12.69 12.06 12.59
N VAL A 351 -13.33 11.75 11.45
CA VAL A 351 -12.65 11.05 10.33
C VAL A 351 -11.42 11.81 9.84
N GLY A 352 -11.52 13.14 9.73
CA GLY A 352 -10.41 14.01 9.36
C GLY A 352 -9.19 13.82 10.26
N PRO A 353 -9.24 14.22 11.55
CA PRO A 353 -8.12 14.08 12.47
C PRO A 353 -7.68 12.62 12.72
N PHE A 354 -8.61 11.67 12.77
CA PHE A 354 -8.32 10.25 13.01
C PHE A 354 -7.46 9.65 11.89
N ILE A 355 -7.92 9.76 10.64
CA ILE A 355 -7.19 9.24 9.46
C ILE A 355 -5.90 10.04 9.23
N SER A 356 -5.94 11.36 9.42
CA SER A 356 -4.74 12.21 9.33
C SER A 356 -3.65 11.75 10.29
N ARG A 357 -3.98 11.56 11.57
CA ARG A 357 -3.02 11.10 12.59
C ARG A 357 -2.43 9.73 12.24
N GLN A 358 -3.26 8.76 11.85
CA GLN A 358 -2.78 7.42 11.47
C GLN A 358 -1.85 7.47 10.24
N LEU A 359 -2.21 8.23 9.19
CA LEU A 359 -1.35 8.35 8.00
C LEU A 359 -0.03 9.06 8.29
N ILE A 360 -0.02 10.10 9.12
CA ILE A 360 1.23 10.75 9.56
C ILE A 360 2.13 9.76 10.32
N GLN A 361 1.56 8.90 11.18
CA GLN A 361 2.31 7.86 11.89
C GLN A 361 2.89 6.79 10.95
N ARG A 362 2.15 6.37 9.91
CA ARG A 362 2.66 5.40 8.91
C ARG A 362 3.71 6.00 7.97
N LEU A 363 3.70 7.32 7.71
CA LEU A 363 4.53 7.98 6.69
C LEU A 363 5.73 8.78 7.24
N VAL A 364 5.57 9.55 8.33
CA VAL A 364 6.54 10.60 8.74
C VAL A 364 7.02 10.46 10.18
N THR A 365 6.12 10.48 11.18
CA THR A 365 6.52 10.57 12.60
C THR A 365 5.50 9.89 13.52
N SER A 366 5.98 9.11 14.49
CA SER A 366 5.14 8.42 15.48
C SER A 366 4.38 9.41 16.39
N ASN A 367 4.93 10.62 16.57
CA ASN A 367 4.42 11.67 17.47
C ASN A 367 4.25 13.01 16.71
N PRO A 368 3.22 13.16 15.87
CA PRO A 368 2.88 14.46 15.28
C PRO A 368 2.31 15.41 16.36
N THR A 369 2.54 16.71 16.23
CA THR A 369 1.83 17.67 17.09
C THR A 369 0.34 17.74 16.72
N PRO A 370 -0.53 18.22 17.63
CA PRO A 370 -1.91 18.52 17.27
C PRO A 370 -2.02 19.52 16.11
N ALA A 371 -1.12 20.50 16.02
CA ALA A 371 -1.12 21.49 14.94
C ALA A 371 -0.83 20.85 13.56
N TYR A 372 -0.01 19.81 13.49
CA TYR A 372 0.22 19.03 12.27
C TYR A 372 -1.03 18.25 11.88
N VAL A 373 -1.63 17.52 12.83
CA VAL A 373 -2.89 16.79 12.59
C VAL A 373 -4.00 17.73 12.13
N ALA A 374 -4.10 18.93 12.72
CA ALA A 374 -5.06 19.96 12.32
C ALA A 374 -4.89 20.43 10.86
N ARG A 375 -3.65 20.67 10.41
CA ARG A 375 -3.38 21.11 9.02
C ARG A 375 -3.73 20.02 8.00
N VAL A 376 -3.44 18.76 8.29
CA VAL A 376 -3.80 17.63 7.42
C VAL A 376 -5.31 17.37 7.45
N ALA A 377 -5.94 17.44 8.62
CA ALA A 377 -7.40 17.32 8.76
C ALA A 377 -8.14 18.46 8.05
N GLN A 378 -7.57 19.67 8.01
CA GLN A 378 -8.07 20.80 7.23
C GLN A 378 -7.97 20.54 5.72
N ALA A 379 -6.84 20.00 5.23
CA ALA A 379 -6.67 19.68 3.81
C ALA A 379 -7.63 18.56 3.34
N PHE A 380 -7.77 17.50 4.16
CA PHE A 380 -8.79 16.46 4.01
C PHE A 380 -10.21 17.06 4.04
N GLY A 381 -10.48 17.96 4.98
CA GLY A 381 -11.77 18.61 5.19
C GLY A 381 -12.21 19.50 4.03
N ALA A 382 -11.32 20.33 3.52
CA ALA A 382 -11.53 21.22 2.39
C ALA A 382 -11.38 20.52 1.02
N GLY A 383 -10.92 19.27 1.01
CA GLY A 383 -10.62 18.52 -0.20
C GLY A 383 -9.47 19.07 -1.04
N ARG A 384 -8.63 19.94 -0.47
CA ARG A 384 -7.64 20.72 -1.20
C ARG A 384 -6.43 21.06 -0.32
N PHE A 385 -5.26 20.95 -0.90
CA PHE A 385 -4.01 21.46 -0.34
C PHE A 385 -3.42 22.55 -1.25
N THR A 386 -2.68 23.49 -0.68
CA THR A 386 -1.98 24.58 -1.40
C THR A 386 -0.66 24.87 -0.71
N SER A 387 0.41 24.99 -1.49
CA SER A 387 1.75 25.39 -1.05
C SER A 387 2.38 26.26 -2.13
N GLY A 388 2.75 27.50 -1.80
CA GLY A 388 3.28 28.45 -2.79
C GLY A 388 2.28 28.74 -3.91
N LEU A 389 2.67 28.45 -5.15
CA LEU A 389 1.80 28.57 -6.34
C LEU A 389 1.13 27.25 -6.72
N TRP A 390 1.47 26.15 -6.05
CA TRP A 390 0.94 24.81 -6.33
C TRP A 390 -0.29 24.51 -5.46
N SER A 391 -1.28 23.84 -6.04
CA SER A 391 -2.48 23.36 -5.33
C SER A 391 -2.98 22.07 -5.96
N THR A 392 -3.47 21.14 -5.13
CA THR A 392 -3.94 19.83 -5.57
C THR A 392 -5.16 19.38 -4.73
N GLY A 393 -5.91 18.42 -5.26
CA GLY A 393 -7.16 17.92 -4.67
C GLY A 393 -8.44 18.46 -5.33
N SER A 394 -9.52 17.68 -5.22
CA SER A 394 -10.83 17.88 -5.86
C SER A 394 -11.66 19.04 -5.31
N GLY A 395 -11.35 19.54 -4.12
CA GLY A 395 -12.20 20.45 -3.36
C GLY A 395 -13.40 19.77 -2.68
N GLN A 396 -13.44 18.43 -2.63
CA GLN A 396 -14.47 17.65 -1.94
C GLN A 396 -13.94 17.06 -0.63
N ARG A 397 -14.71 17.17 0.45
CA ARG A 397 -14.34 16.64 1.77
C ARG A 397 -13.99 15.15 1.67
N GLY A 398 -12.85 14.75 2.24
CA GLY A 398 -12.34 13.38 2.20
C GLY A 398 -11.27 13.13 1.13
N ASP A 399 -10.78 14.16 0.44
CA ASP A 399 -9.73 14.01 -0.58
C ASP A 399 -8.39 13.53 0.02
N LEU A 400 -7.98 12.33 -0.36
CA LEU A 400 -6.76 11.69 0.14
C LEU A 400 -5.50 12.23 -0.55
N ARG A 401 -5.62 12.79 -1.77
CA ARG A 401 -4.50 13.45 -2.46
C ARG A 401 -4.09 14.73 -1.73
N ALA A 402 -5.07 15.55 -1.36
CA ALA A 402 -4.87 16.75 -0.54
C ALA A 402 -4.28 16.40 0.83
N ALA A 403 -4.79 15.35 1.49
CA ALA A 403 -4.25 14.88 2.76
C ALA A 403 -2.79 14.40 2.63
N VAL A 404 -2.46 13.56 1.65
CA VAL A 404 -1.09 13.05 1.42
C VAL A 404 -0.11 14.18 1.06
N ALA A 405 -0.54 15.16 0.26
CA ALA A 405 0.25 16.35 -0.03
C ALA A 405 0.52 17.17 1.25
N ALA A 406 -0.50 17.38 2.08
CA ALA A 406 -0.37 18.08 3.35
C ALA A 406 0.55 17.35 4.34
N ILE A 407 0.53 16.02 4.38
CA ILE A 407 1.45 15.21 5.21
C ILE A 407 2.90 15.44 4.76
N LEU A 408 3.18 15.21 3.48
CA LEU A 408 4.57 15.20 3.01
C LEU A 408 5.20 16.58 2.93
N LEU A 409 4.39 17.64 2.79
CA LEU A 409 4.84 19.05 2.72
C LEU A 409 4.58 19.85 4.00
N ASP A 410 4.15 19.23 5.11
CA ASP A 410 3.99 19.95 6.37
C ASP A 410 5.32 20.55 6.85
N PRO A 411 5.34 21.77 7.44
CA PRO A 411 6.54 22.35 8.03
C PRO A 411 7.24 21.42 9.03
N GLU A 412 6.52 20.57 9.77
CA GLU A 412 7.15 19.60 10.68
C GLU A 412 7.82 18.44 9.94
N ALA A 413 7.30 18.03 8.78
CA ALA A 413 7.96 17.06 7.92
C ALA A 413 9.19 17.66 7.19
N ARG A 414 9.14 18.94 6.82
CA ARG A 414 10.11 19.58 5.92
C ARG A 414 11.18 20.43 6.63
N THR A 415 10.91 21.09 7.76
CA THR A 415 11.88 21.99 8.42
C THR A 415 13.06 21.22 9.01
N ALA A 416 14.28 21.60 8.63
CA ALA A 416 15.51 20.93 9.07
C ALA A 416 15.74 20.95 10.60
N ALA A 417 15.21 21.96 11.32
CA ALA A 417 15.32 22.05 12.78
C ALA A 417 14.66 20.85 13.50
N ARG A 418 13.64 20.21 12.91
CA ARG A 418 13.03 18.99 13.48
C ARG A 418 13.96 17.78 13.49
N LEU A 419 15.06 17.78 12.74
CA LEU A 419 16.05 16.69 12.78
C LEU A 419 16.78 16.63 14.13
N ALA A 420 16.97 17.77 14.80
CA ALA A 420 17.59 17.87 16.12
C ALA A 420 16.63 17.50 17.27
N ASP A 421 15.32 17.45 17.01
CA ASP A 421 14.30 17.13 18.01
C ASP A 421 14.33 15.62 18.35
N PRO A 422 14.54 15.21 19.62
CA PRO A 422 14.59 13.81 20.00
C PRO A 422 13.21 13.11 20.00
N ALA A 423 12.11 13.85 20.01
CA ALA A 423 10.75 13.30 19.93
C ALA A 423 10.24 13.13 18.49
N PHE A 424 10.90 13.78 17.52
CA PHE A 424 10.50 13.74 16.11
C PHE A 424 11.07 12.52 15.37
N GLY A 425 10.20 11.90 14.57
CA GLY A 425 10.52 10.76 13.72
C GLY A 425 9.72 9.51 14.09
N LYS A 426 10.07 8.40 13.46
CA LYS A 426 9.48 7.07 13.70
C LYS A 426 10.55 5.99 13.59
N VAL A 427 10.33 4.82 14.16
CA VAL A 427 11.18 3.66 13.81
C VAL A 427 10.78 3.16 12.42
N ARG A 428 11.75 2.78 11.58
CA ARG A 428 11.48 2.15 10.27
C ARG A 428 10.96 0.73 10.52
N GLU A 429 9.83 0.37 9.91
CA GLU A 429 9.31 -1.00 9.95
C GLU A 429 10.29 -1.98 9.27
N PRO A 430 10.47 -3.23 9.76
CA PRO A 430 11.35 -4.21 9.14
C PRO A 430 11.13 -4.41 7.63
N ILE A 431 9.87 -4.43 7.18
CA ILE A 431 9.51 -4.57 5.76
C ILE A 431 9.98 -3.38 4.91
N LEU A 432 9.87 -2.16 5.46
CA LEU A 432 10.37 -0.94 4.80
C LEU A 432 11.90 -0.92 4.72
N ARG A 433 12.61 -1.46 5.72
CA ARG A 433 14.08 -1.53 5.71
C ARG A 433 14.61 -2.41 4.57
N ALA A 434 13.95 -3.55 4.32
CA ALA A 434 14.30 -4.45 3.22
C ALA A 434 13.98 -3.81 1.85
N ALA A 435 12.81 -3.20 1.70
CA ALA A 435 12.42 -2.51 0.47
C ALA A 435 13.33 -1.30 0.15
N HIS A 436 13.73 -0.53 1.16
CA HIS A 436 14.66 0.59 1.01
C HIS A 436 16.04 0.12 0.54
N TRP A 437 16.57 -0.98 1.09
CA TRP A 437 17.78 -1.61 0.56
C TRP A 437 17.63 -2.03 -0.91
N MET A 438 16.52 -2.71 -1.27
CA MET A 438 16.27 -3.10 -2.66
C MET A 438 16.26 -1.89 -3.61
N ARG A 439 15.63 -0.78 -3.20
CA ARG A 439 15.56 0.45 -4.00
C ARG A 439 16.90 1.17 -4.10
N ALA A 440 17.56 1.43 -2.98
CA ALA A 440 18.78 2.22 -2.91
C ALA A 440 19.91 1.64 -3.79
N PHE A 441 19.97 0.29 -3.88
CA PHE A 441 20.97 -0.44 -4.64
C PHE A 441 20.37 -1.19 -5.84
N ASN A 442 19.31 -0.62 -6.45
CA ASN A 442 18.71 -1.00 -7.73
C ASN A 442 18.50 -2.52 -7.93
N ALA A 443 18.06 -3.22 -6.89
CA ALA A 443 18.03 -4.67 -6.85
C ALA A 443 17.04 -5.28 -7.85
N ARG A 444 17.44 -6.37 -8.50
CA ARG A 444 16.73 -6.99 -9.62
C ARG A 444 16.48 -8.46 -9.36
N SER A 445 15.27 -8.92 -9.70
CA SER A 445 14.91 -10.33 -9.71
C SER A 445 15.36 -10.99 -11.02
N ALA A 446 16.05 -12.12 -10.94
CA ALA A 446 16.49 -12.91 -12.10
C ALA A 446 15.31 -13.58 -12.84
N SER A 447 14.27 -13.98 -12.10
CA SER A 447 13.00 -14.50 -12.65
C SER A 447 11.99 -13.41 -13.02
N GLY A 448 12.24 -12.14 -12.62
CA GLY A 448 11.28 -11.05 -12.68
C GLY A 448 10.16 -11.10 -11.61
N ASN A 449 10.08 -12.19 -10.85
CA ASN A 449 8.99 -12.45 -9.91
C ASN A 449 9.27 -11.99 -8.46
N PHE A 450 10.51 -11.65 -8.11
CA PHE A 450 10.93 -11.27 -6.75
C PHE A 450 10.55 -12.33 -5.71
N LEU A 451 11.19 -13.51 -5.81
CA LEU A 451 10.83 -14.76 -5.11
C LEU A 451 11.17 -14.76 -3.60
N LEU A 452 10.62 -13.79 -2.86
CA LEU A 452 10.75 -13.62 -1.40
C LEU A 452 9.37 -13.76 -0.75
N GLY A 453 9.07 -14.97 -0.27
CA GLY A 453 7.80 -15.31 0.36
C GLY A 453 7.66 -14.82 1.81
N VAL A 454 7.14 -15.68 2.69
CA VAL A 454 6.90 -15.37 4.11
C VAL A 454 8.21 -15.01 4.84
N THR A 455 8.19 -13.90 5.57
CA THR A 455 9.31 -13.36 6.39
C THR A 455 8.90 -13.09 7.85
N ASP A 456 7.82 -13.74 8.31
CA ASP A 456 7.22 -13.60 9.65
C ASP A 456 8.12 -14.07 10.81
N ASP A 457 9.13 -14.91 10.55
CA ASP A 457 10.03 -15.41 11.59
C ASP A 457 10.98 -14.31 12.08
N ALA A 458 10.77 -13.82 13.29
CA ALA A 458 11.64 -12.83 13.93
C ALA A 458 13.02 -13.38 14.32
N THR A 459 13.26 -14.69 14.31
CA THR A 459 14.55 -15.29 14.68
C THR A 459 15.55 -15.32 13.51
N THR A 460 15.08 -15.49 12.28
CA THR A 460 15.92 -15.57 11.06
C THR A 460 15.62 -14.50 10.00
N SER A 461 14.45 -13.86 10.05
CA SER A 461 13.89 -13.02 8.99
C SER A 461 13.46 -11.64 9.52
N LEU A 462 12.38 -11.05 8.99
CA LEU A 462 11.98 -9.67 9.29
C LEU A 462 11.02 -9.54 10.48
N GLY A 463 10.35 -10.63 10.89
CA GLY A 463 9.26 -10.57 11.86
C GLY A 463 7.96 -9.94 11.30
N GLN A 464 7.87 -9.77 9.99
CA GLN A 464 6.80 -9.02 9.30
C GLN A 464 6.75 -9.40 7.82
N SER A 465 5.57 -9.73 7.28
CA SER A 465 5.33 -9.87 5.82
C SER A 465 4.14 -9.02 5.37
N ALA A 466 4.11 -8.61 4.10
CA ALA A 466 2.94 -7.93 3.54
C ALA A 466 1.68 -8.81 3.64
N MET A 467 0.52 -8.20 3.90
CA MET A 467 -0.78 -8.87 4.00
C MET A 467 -0.86 -10.07 4.97
N ARG A 468 0.06 -10.18 5.94
CA ARG A 468 0.09 -11.25 6.96
C ARG A 468 0.11 -10.69 8.38
N SER A 469 -0.82 -9.78 8.68
CA SER A 469 -1.00 -9.24 10.02
C SER A 469 -1.44 -10.33 11.02
N PRO A 470 -0.91 -10.36 12.26
CA PRO A 470 -1.37 -11.28 13.31
C PRO A 470 -2.72 -10.90 13.91
N THR A 471 -3.19 -9.65 13.78
CA THR A 471 -4.46 -9.19 14.38
C THR A 471 -5.14 -8.09 13.56
N VAL A 472 -6.41 -7.79 13.87
CA VAL A 472 -7.14 -6.63 13.32
C VAL A 472 -6.48 -5.28 13.68
N PHE A 473 -5.70 -5.23 14.76
CA PHE A 473 -4.90 -4.05 15.14
C PHE A 473 -3.60 -3.91 14.33
N ASN A 474 -3.49 -4.60 13.19
CA ASN A 474 -2.26 -4.76 12.42
C ASN A 474 -1.14 -5.47 13.25
N PHE A 475 0.12 -5.42 12.77
CA PHE A 475 1.31 -5.86 13.51
C PHE A 475 1.52 -5.13 14.84
N TYR A 476 1.11 -3.85 14.92
CA TYR A 476 1.35 -3.00 16.08
C TYR A 476 0.33 -1.85 16.18
N ARG A 477 -0.01 -1.48 17.42
CA ARG A 477 -1.05 -0.51 17.76
C ARG A 477 -0.56 0.93 17.58
N PRO A 478 -1.31 1.84 16.93
CA PRO A 478 -0.93 3.25 16.75
C PRO A 478 -0.66 4.04 18.06
N GLY A 479 -1.14 3.53 19.20
CA GLY A 479 -0.92 4.09 20.53
C GLY A 479 0.06 3.31 21.42
N TYR A 480 0.87 2.39 20.88
CA TYR A 480 1.79 1.61 21.72
C TYR A 480 2.93 2.46 22.31
N VAL A 481 3.10 2.34 23.63
CA VAL A 481 4.17 2.96 24.41
C VAL A 481 5.10 1.86 24.94
N PRO A 482 6.40 1.85 24.60
CA PRO A 482 7.33 0.85 25.11
C PRO A 482 7.58 1.06 26.62
N PRO A 483 7.24 0.10 27.50
CA PRO A 483 7.28 0.29 28.95
C PRO A 483 8.70 0.47 29.48
N ASN A 484 8.84 1.18 30.61
CA ASN A 484 10.11 1.43 31.31
C ASN A 484 11.19 2.15 30.45
N THR A 485 10.76 2.96 29.48
CA THR A 485 11.65 3.76 28.60
C THR A 485 11.51 5.26 28.84
N SER A 486 12.48 6.04 28.35
CA SER A 486 12.39 7.50 28.25
C SER A 486 11.23 7.97 27.36
N ILE A 487 10.83 7.18 26.36
CA ILE A 487 9.66 7.42 25.49
C ILE A 487 8.39 7.40 26.35
N ALA A 488 8.23 6.41 27.22
CA ALA A 488 7.12 6.35 28.17
C ALA A 488 7.16 7.50 29.20
N THR A 489 8.34 7.84 29.74
CA THR A 489 8.50 8.99 30.66
C THR A 489 8.14 10.33 30.02
N ALA A 490 8.36 10.48 28.71
CA ALA A 490 7.99 11.66 27.94
C ALA A 490 6.51 11.68 27.47
N GLY A 491 5.72 10.64 27.77
CA GLY A 491 4.34 10.52 27.30
C GLY A 491 4.21 10.28 25.79
N LEU A 492 5.27 9.82 25.12
CA LEU A 492 5.33 9.59 23.69
C LEU A 492 4.97 8.15 23.33
N VAL A 493 4.52 7.93 22.10
CA VAL A 493 4.31 6.59 21.51
C VAL A 493 5.48 6.22 20.60
N ALA A 494 5.73 4.92 20.44
CA ALA A 494 6.66 4.39 19.45
C ALA A 494 6.08 3.08 18.88
N PRO A 495 5.02 3.18 18.03
CA PRO A 495 4.19 2.05 17.63
C PRO A 495 4.99 0.85 17.11
N GLU A 496 5.97 1.11 16.24
CA GLU A 496 6.79 0.09 15.58
C GLU A 496 7.66 -0.72 16.55
N LEU A 497 7.91 -0.22 17.77
CA LEU A 497 8.67 -0.96 18.78
C LEU A 497 7.88 -2.10 19.41
N GLN A 498 6.56 -2.20 19.20
CA GLN A 498 5.77 -3.34 19.70
C GLN A 498 6.22 -4.69 19.12
N ILE A 499 6.83 -4.67 17.92
CA ILE A 499 7.41 -5.86 17.25
C ILE A 499 8.95 -5.91 17.35
N VAL A 500 9.56 -5.10 18.21
CA VAL A 500 11.02 -5.03 18.38
C VAL A 500 11.44 -5.52 19.76
N ASN A 501 12.15 -6.65 19.77
CA ASN A 501 12.82 -7.26 20.91
C ASN A 501 14.23 -7.75 20.51
N GLU A 502 15.01 -8.23 21.47
CA GLU A 502 16.40 -8.68 21.30
C GLU A 502 16.55 -9.72 20.18
N VAL A 503 15.59 -10.67 20.11
CA VAL A 503 15.55 -11.73 19.11
C VAL A 503 15.34 -11.14 17.71
N SER A 504 14.34 -10.27 17.56
CA SER A 504 14.04 -9.60 16.28
C SER A 504 15.18 -8.72 15.75
N VAL A 505 15.95 -8.09 16.65
CA VAL A 505 17.10 -7.26 16.28
C VAL A 505 18.25 -8.12 15.74
N VAL A 506 18.48 -9.29 16.35
CA VAL A 506 19.46 -10.28 15.86
C VAL A 506 18.99 -10.94 14.57
N GLY A 507 17.71 -11.31 14.47
CA GLY A 507 17.10 -11.88 13.25
C GLY A 507 17.19 -10.93 12.06
N TYR A 508 16.72 -9.69 12.22
CA TYR A 508 16.84 -8.63 11.21
C TYR A 508 18.30 -8.40 10.78
N SER A 509 19.24 -8.36 11.73
CA SER A 509 20.66 -8.15 11.42
C SER A 509 21.26 -9.33 10.66
N ASN A 510 20.87 -10.57 10.98
CA ASN A 510 21.27 -11.74 10.21
C ASN A 510 20.66 -11.76 8.81
N PHE A 511 19.38 -11.43 8.68
CA PHE A 511 18.66 -11.33 7.42
C PHE A 511 19.31 -10.28 6.49
N MET A 512 19.50 -9.04 6.96
CA MET A 512 20.10 -7.98 6.15
C MET A 512 21.59 -8.21 5.84
N ARG A 513 22.36 -8.82 6.74
CA ARG A 513 23.71 -9.32 6.41
C ARG A 513 23.65 -10.30 5.24
N SER A 514 22.73 -11.26 5.29
CA SER A 514 22.54 -12.26 4.24
C SER A 514 22.10 -11.61 2.91
N ALA A 515 21.21 -10.62 2.97
CA ALA A 515 20.72 -9.83 1.84
C ALA A 515 21.85 -9.07 1.14
N VAL A 516 22.60 -8.26 1.92
CA VAL A 516 23.71 -7.44 1.43
C VAL A 516 24.82 -8.29 0.81
N GLN A 517 25.04 -9.50 1.34
CA GLN A 517 26.09 -10.41 0.87
C GLN A 517 25.70 -11.27 -0.34
N ASN A 518 24.48 -11.82 -0.38
CA ASN A 518 24.10 -12.91 -1.29
C ASN A 518 22.76 -12.69 -2.03
N GLY A 519 22.14 -11.51 -1.87
CA GLY A 519 20.79 -11.25 -2.36
C GLY A 519 19.67 -11.81 -1.47
N LEU A 520 18.42 -11.69 -1.93
CA LEU A 520 17.20 -12.14 -1.25
C LEU A 520 16.37 -13.08 -2.12
N GLY A 521 15.47 -13.83 -1.47
CA GLY A 521 14.61 -14.82 -2.12
C GLY A 521 15.26 -16.19 -2.30
N SER A 522 14.58 -17.06 -3.06
CA SER A 522 14.98 -18.44 -3.32
C SER A 522 16.04 -18.57 -4.44
N GLY A 523 16.62 -19.77 -4.61
CA GLY A 523 17.62 -20.07 -5.65
C GLY A 523 19.08 -19.99 -5.18
N SER A 524 20.00 -20.40 -6.07
CA SER A 524 21.45 -20.25 -5.91
C SER A 524 22.09 -19.92 -7.27
N PRO A 525 22.54 -18.66 -7.51
CA PRO A 525 22.38 -17.49 -6.65
C PRO A 525 20.91 -17.17 -6.38
N ARG A 526 20.63 -16.42 -5.30
CA ARG A 526 19.26 -16.03 -4.94
C ARG A 526 18.65 -15.13 -6.01
N ASP A 527 17.34 -15.19 -6.17
CA ASP A 527 16.58 -14.50 -7.22
C ASP A 527 16.80 -12.97 -7.23
N ILE A 528 16.76 -12.31 -6.08
CA ILE A 528 16.85 -10.84 -5.97
C ILE A 528 18.29 -10.44 -5.64
N GLN A 529 19.03 -9.88 -6.60
CA GLN A 529 20.42 -9.43 -6.41
C GLN A 529 20.54 -7.90 -6.42
N PRO A 530 21.37 -7.29 -5.54
CA PRO A 530 21.68 -5.86 -5.58
C PRO A 530 22.63 -5.51 -6.73
N ASP A 531 22.55 -4.27 -7.20
CA ASP A 531 23.48 -3.67 -8.15
C ASP A 531 24.32 -2.59 -7.43
N TYR A 532 25.51 -2.99 -7.00
CA TYR A 532 26.48 -2.13 -6.29
C TYR A 532 27.51 -1.46 -7.20
N ALA A 533 27.26 -1.36 -8.52
CA ALA A 533 28.27 -0.89 -9.47
C ALA A 533 28.79 0.54 -9.14
N ALA A 534 27.92 1.42 -8.62
CA ALA A 534 28.28 2.78 -8.24
C ALA A 534 29.08 2.82 -6.93
N GLU A 535 28.73 2.00 -5.94
CA GLU A 535 29.42 1.89 -4.66
C GLU A 535 30.81 1.24 -4.84
N LEU A 536 30.92 0.24 -5.72
CA LEU A 536 32.19 -0.41 -6.07
C LEU A 536 33.19 0.55 -6.70
N ALA A 537 32.73 1.52 -7.49
CA ALA A 537 33.58 2.58 -8.05
C ALA A 537 34.13 3.54 -6.99
N LEU A 538 33.49 3.63 -5.82
CA LEU A 538 33.93 4.46 -4.69
C LEU A 538 34.72 3.69 -3.62
N ALA A 539 34.73 2.35 -3.69
CA ALA A 539 35.18 1.50 -2.59
C ALA A 539 36.62 1.73 -2.10
N ASP A 540 37.50 2.26 -2.95
CA ASP A 540 38.89 2.59 -2.58
C ASP A 540 38.95 3.78 -1.60
N ASN A 541 37.99 4.70 -1.64
CA ASN A 541 37.87 5.81 -0.70
C ASN A 541 36.68 5.58 0.26
N ALA A 542 37.00 5.12 1.47
CA ALA A 542 36.01 4.78 2.48
C ALA A 542 35.08 5.94 2.85
N ASP A 543 35.57 7.18 2.90
CA ASP A 543 34.74 8.33 3.27
C ASP A 543 33.72 8.66 2.17
N VAL A 544 34.12 8.67 0.90
CA VAL A 544 33.21 8.98 -0.23
C VAL A 544 32.19 7.85 -0.45
N LEU A 545 32.59 6.59 -0.23
CA LEU A 545 31.65 5.46 -0.17
C LEU A 545 30.60 5.66 0.93
N ILE A 546 31.02 6.05 2.13
CA ILE A 546 30.11 6.27 3.27
C ILE A 546 29.22 7.49 3.05
N ASP A 547 29.70 8.55 2.39
CA ASP A 547 28.88 9.70 1.99
C ASP A 547 27.72 9.30 1.08
N ARG A 548 28.00 8.45 0.07
CA ARG A 548 26.96 7.91 -0.83
C ARG A 548 25.94 7.03 -0.10
N VAL A 549 26.42 6.10 0.73
CA VAL A 549 25.55 5.18 1.50
C VAL A 549 24.70 5.95 2.53
N SER A 550 25.28 6.96 3.19
CA SER A 550 24.59 7.89 4.09
C SER A 550 23.51 8.70 3.36
N LEU A 551 23.82 9.24 2.17
CA LEU A 551 22.83 9.97 1.37
C LEU A 551 21.61 9.13 1.04
N LEU A 552 21.79 7.88 0.59
CA LEU A 552 20.67 7.03 0.17
C LEU A 552 19.88 6.46 1.37
N LEU A 553 20.57 5.97 2.40
CA LEU A 553 19.92 5.26 3.52
C LEU A 553 19.49 6.18 4.67
N THR A 554 20.34 7.14 5.07
CA THR A 554 20.09 8.06 6.20
C THR A 554 19.84 9.50 5.76
N ALA A 555 19.62 9.76 4.47
CA ALA A 555 19.44 11.11 3.92
C ALA A 555 20.58 12.09 4.28
N GLY A 556 21.80 11.57 4.47
CA GLY A 556 22.97 12.33 4.91
C GLY A 556 23.07 12.54 6.42
N SER A 557 22.08 12.15 7.23
CA SER A 557 22.05 12.39 8.68
C SER A 557 22.77 11.33 9.52
N MET A 558 23.77 10.62 8.95
CA MET A 558 24.59 9.68 9.72
C MET A 558 25.44 10.44 10.76
N SER A 559 25.34 10.05 12.03
CA SER A 559 26.09 10.68 13.12
C SER A 559 27.61 10.42 12.98
N ALA A 560 28.43 11.31 13.56
CA ALA A 560 29.87 11.14 13.59
C ALA A 560 30.33 9.85 14.30
N ALA A 561 29.54 9.36 15.28
CA ALA A 561 29.76 8.09 15.95
C ALA A 561 29.54 6.91 14.99
N THR A 562 28.36 6.81 14.37
CA THR A 562 28.07 5.78 13.36
C THR A 562 29.06 5.82 12.22
N ARG A 563 29.37 7.01 11.67
CA ARG A 563 30.37 7.17 10.60
C ARG A 563 31.74 6.61 11.00
N THR A 564 32.16 6.81 12.25
CA THR A 564 33.44 6.30 12.75
C THR A 564 33.42 4.77 12.83
N THR A 565 32.34 4.16 13.31
CA THR A 565 32.15 2.70 13.30
C THR A 565 32.15 2.12 11.89
N VAL A 566 31.38 2.72 10.97
CA VAL A 566 31.31 2.27 9.56
C VAL A 566 32.68 2.42 8.89
N ARG A 567 33.38 3.55 9.06
CA ARG A 567 34.73 3.77 8.51
C ARG A 567 35.74 2.75 9.08
N GLY A 568 35.65 2.43 10.36
CA GLY A 568 36.45 1.39 11.01
C GLY A 568 36.21 0.01 10.38
N ALA A 569 34.95 -0.36 10.16
CA ALA A 569 34.59 -1.62 9.49
C ALA A 569 35.14 -1.66 8.05
N VAL A 570 34.89 -0.62 7.24
CA VAL A 570 35.37 -0.54 5.85
C VAL A 570 36.90 -0.61 5.77
N ASN A 571 37.62 0.13 6.62
CA ASN A 571 39.09 0.14 6.62
C ASN A 571 39.73 -1.12 7.25
N SER A 572 38.96 -1.97 7.95
CA SER A 572 39.46 -3.29 8.37
C SER A 572 39.73 -4.23 7.19
N ILE A 573 39.07 -4.00 6.05
CA ILE A 573 39.38 -4.66 4.78
C ILE A 573 40.50 -3.88 4.08
N ALA A 574 41.71 -4.42 4.22
CA ALA A 574 42.88 -4.00 3.45
C ALA A 574 42.63 -4.14 1.95
N MET A 575 43.39 -3.37 1.15
CA MET A 575 43.42 -3.47 -0.31
C MET A 575 44.67 -4.24 -0.77
N PRO A 576 44.61 -5.59 -0.85
CA PRO A 576 45.73 -6.41 -1.33
C PRO A 576 46.05 -6.18 -2.82
N ALA A 577 47.28 -6.51 -3.23
CA ALA A 577 47.69 -6.42 -4.63
C ALA A 577 46.86 -7.34 -5.55
N THR A 578 46.58 -8.56 -5.11
CA THR A 578 45.69 -9.54 -5.76
C THR A 578 44.30 -9.50 -5.12
N ASN A 579 43.27 -10.02 -5.80
CA ASN A 579 41.88 -10.11 -5.29
C ASN A 579 41.21 -8.77 -4.89
N GLN A 580 41.67 -7.64 -5.46
CA GLN A 580 41.10 -6.30 -5.19
C GLN A 580 39.57 -6.23 -5.39
N ALA A 581 39.01 -6.95 -6.37
CA ALA A 581 37.57 -6.98 -6.60
C ALA A 581 36.79 -7.49 -5.36
N THR A 582 37.26 -8.57 -4.74
CA THR A 582 36.67 -9.11 -3.51
C THR A 582 36.87 -8.15 -2.33
N ALA A 583 38.01 -7.46 -2.26
CA ALA A 583 38.25 -6.43 -1.24
C ALA A 583 37.28 -5.25 -1.38
N ARG A 584 37.09 -4.72 -2.60
CA ARG A 584 36.10 -3.67 -2.91
C ARG A 584 34.67 -4.12 -2.58
N GLN A 585 34.29 -5.33 -2.97
CA GLN A 585 32.99 -5.92 -2.64
C GLN A 585 32.75 -5.98 -1.13
N ASN A 586 33.70 -6.50 -0.36
CA ASN A 586 33.60 -6.58 1.10
C ASN A 586 33.52 -5.17 1.73
N ARG A 587 34.25 -4.18 1.22
CA ARG A 587 34.21 -2.79 1.67
C ARG A 587 32.83 -2.15 1.46
N VAL A 588 32.23 -2.34 0.29
CA VAL A 588 30.83 -1.91 0.02
C VAL A 588 29.85 -2.62 0.94
N GLN A 589 29.93 -3.96 1.04
CA GLN A 589 29.02 -4.75 1.87
C GLN A 589 29.07 -4.35 3.34
N LEU A 590 30.25 -4.03 3.89
CA LEU A 590 30.38 -3.51 5.25
C LEU A 590 29.81 -2.10 5.39
N ALA A 591 30.05 -1.19 4.44
CA ALA A 591 29.47 0.16 4.48
C ALA A 591 27.94 0.12 4.50
N VAL A 592 27.34 -0.69 3.64
CA VAL A 592 25.88 -0.87 3.54
C VAL A 592 25.33 -1.58 4.78
N PHE A 593 25.89 -2.73 5.17
CA PHE A 593 25.38 -3.52 6.30
C PHE A 593 25.45 -2.76 7.63
N PHE A 594 26.59 -2.15 7.99
CA PHE A 594 26.70 -1.41 9.24
C PHE A 594 25.78 -0.16 9.26
N THR A 595 25.52 0.45 8.11
CA THR A 595 24.51 1.52 8.01
C THR A 595 23.11 0.97 8.27
N LEU A 596 22.70 -0.13 7.61
CA LEU A 596 21.38 -0.77 7.80
C LEU A 596 21.13 -1.27 9.22
N SER A 597 22.17 -1.60 9.99
CA SER A 597 22.07 -1.98 11.40
C SER A 597 22.22 -0.81 12.39
N SER A 598 22.48 0.42 11.93
CA SER A 598 22.73 1.57 12.81
C SER A 598 21.44 2.24 13.33
N PRO A 599 21.42 2.81 14.56
CA PRO A 599 20.28 3.59 15.05
C PRO A 599 19.88 4.74 14.12
N ASP A 600 20.85 5.39 13.47
CA ASP A 600 20.64 6.48 12.49
C ASP A 600 19.86 6.03 11.24
N TYR A 601 19.81 4.72 10.97
CA TYR A 601 18.96 4.11 9.96
C TYR A 601 17.72 3.42 10.54
N LEU A 602 17.77 2.90 11.76
CA LEU A 602 16.58 2.30 12.38
C LEU A 602 15.54 3.37 12.76
N VAL A 603 15.96 4.60 13.04
CA VAL A 603 15.09 5.77 13.22
C VAL A 603 15.03 6.61 11.94
N GLN A 604 13.81 6.88 11.48
CA GLN A 604 13.46 7.75 10.37
C GLN A 604 13.10 9.14 10.87
N LYS A 605 13.66 10.17 10.23
CA LYS A 605 13.30 11.58 10.36
C LYS A 605 13.12 12.21 8.96
#